data_AF-A0A7Y4SLX6-F1
#
_entry.id   AF-A0A7Y4SLX6-F1
#
_cell.length_a   1.000
_cell.length_b   1.000
_cell.length_c   1.000
_cell.angle_alpha   90.00
_cell.angle_beta   90.00
_cell.angle_gamma   90.00
#
_symmetry.space_group_name_H-M   'P 1'
#
loop_
_entity.id
_entity.type
_entity.pdbx_description
1 polymer ?
#
loop_
_entity_poly.entity_id
_entity_poly.type
_entity_poly.pdbx_seq_one_letter_code
_entity_poly.pdbx_strand_id
1 'polypeptide(L)'
;MMPAWCRAIVLGVLLGGLLLGPNVVMAEEHVPSSERMWRQLLAEAQALGLPTKFLKAIPPSFVRFEFDDLHSYAAEYHLGEHRMVLSRRLSFNGAGATLRPLGRLTPIEIATLYHELFHAYLDYLVTAAEASPQVSPDPLLAFARAQQGCRYGAVLITPVVQRRGETEERFLSERESWEALNETWAVFVGWVIWNQLELSGRGGQSIQQSGKHQDEWVSRLRIADREGTLLGYYEPEDPGERVVARKRYLAPASRLSEREAAVLMKEALEFSSGLLTRASGVFSFVDREVARYGQCE
;
A
#
# COMPACT_ATOMS: atom_id res chain seq x y z
N MET A 1 -42.57 -23.06 58.90
CA MET A 1 -43.19 -24.41 58.95
C MET A 1 -43.51 -24.84 57.53
N MET A 2 -42.75 -25.77 56.96
CA MET A 2 -43.19 -26.54 55.78
C MET A 2 -43.87 -27.82 56.26
N PRO A 3 -44.93 -28.24 55.57
CA PRO A 3 -45.01 -29.62 55.07
C PRO A 3 -45.50 -29.60 53.61
N ALA A 4 -44.90 -30.34 52.68
CA ALA A 4 -44.88 -31.80 52.48
C ALA A 4 -45.70 -32.14 51.23
N TRP A 5 -45.11 -32.99 50.40
CA TRP A 5 -45.58 -33.39 49.07
C TRP A 5 -46.63 -34.50 49.15
N CYS A 6 -47.48 -34.66 48.12
CA CYS A 6 -47.62 -35.92 47.38
C CYS A 6 -48.58 -35.83 46.19
N ARG A 7 -48.27 -36.69 45.21
CA ARG A 7 -48.73 -36.76 43.81
C ARG A 7 -50.05 -37.52 43.65
N ALA A 8 -50.78 -37.25 42.56
CA ALA A 8 -51.49 -38.27 41.78
C ALA A 8 -51.71 -37.80 40.32
N ILE A 9 -51.69 -38.77 39.41
CA ILE A 9 -51.58 -38.74 37.94
C ILE A 9 -52.99 -39.07 37.37
N VAL A 10 -53.49 -38.56 36.23
CA VAL A 10 -53.53 -39.25 34.91
C VAL A 10 -54.55 -38.59 33.95
N LEU A 11 -54.09 -38.39 32.71
CA LEU A 11 -54.73 -38.31 31.38
C LEU A 11 -56.07 -37.57 31.15
N GLY A 12 -56.03 -36.68 30.14
CA GLY A 12 -57.20 -36.23 29.39
C GLY A 12 -56.88 -35.48 28.10
N VAL A 13 -56.65 -36.25 27.02
CA VAL A 13 -56.99 -36.01 25.59
C VAL A 13 -56.45 -34.77 24.84
N LEU A 14 -55.77 -35.12 23.74
CA LEU A 14 -55.35 -34.38 22.55
C LEU A 14 -56.41 -33.42 21.96
N LEU A 15 -55.98 -32.22 21.54
CA LEU A 15 -56.08 -31.72 20.15
C LEU A 15 -55.62 -30.25 20.08
N GLY A 16 -54.61 -29.97 19.25
CA GLY A 16 -54.41 -28.61 18.74
C GLY A 16 -52.96 -28.16 18.53
N GLY A 17 -52.51 -28.26 17.27
CA GLY A 17 -51.80 -27.16 16.60
C GLY A 17 -50.35 -26.88 16.99
N LEU A 18 -49.43 -27.28 16.10
CA LEU A 18 -48.43 -26.44 15.42
C LEU A 18 -47.24 -27.31 15.02
N LEU A 19 -47.15 -27.59 13.72
CA LEU A 19 -45.94 -28.11 13.09
C LEU A 19 -44.86 -27.02 13.20
N LEU A 20 -44.01 -27.13 14.21
CA LEU A 20 -42.73 -26.43 14.23
C LEU A 20 -41.82 -27.13 13.22
N GLY A 21 -41.81 -26.62 11.99
CA GLY A 21 -40.74 -26.92 11.05
C GLY A 21 -39.42 -26.41 11.63
N PRO A 22 -38.29 -27.11 11.40
CA PRO A 22 -37.00 -26.59 11.80
C PRO A 22 -36.75 -25.31 11.00
N ASN A 23 -36.74 -24.17 11.70
CA ASN A 23 -36.13 -22.96 11.17
C ASN A 23 -34.66 -23.28 10.95
N VAL A 24 -34.33 -23.65 9.71
CA VAL A 24 -33.00 -23.49 9.17
C VAL A 24 -32.73 -22.00 9.25
N VAL A 25 -32.10 -21.59 10.36
CA VAL A 25 -31.41 -20.31 10.45
C VAL A 25 -30.34 -20.41 9.38
N MET A 26 -30.63 -19.82 8.22
CA MET A 26 -29.60 -19.46 7.25
C MET A 26 -28.67 -18.54 8.05
N ALA A 27 -27.53 -19.06 8.45
CA ALA A 27 -26.44 -18.23 8.90
C ALA A 27 -26.17 -17.27 7.73
N GLU A 28 -26.59 -16.01 7.88
CA GLU A 28 -26.01 -14.96 7.06
C GLU A 28 -24.50 -15.12 7.22
N GLU A 29 -23.81 -15.50 6.15
CA GLU A 29 -22.36 -15.42 6.09
C GLU A 29 -21.99 -13.98 6.39
N HIS A 30 -21.69 -13.71 7.65
CA HIS A 30 -21.21 -12.42 8.10
C HIS A 30 -19.84 -12.23 7.46
N VAL A 31 -19.82 -11.56 6.31
CA VAL A 31 -18.59 -11.12 5.66
C VAL A 31 -17.76 -10.37 6.71
N PRO A 32 -16.54 -10.84 7.04
CA PRO A 32 -15.70 -10.20 8.04
C PRO A 32 -15.57 -8.69 7.79
N SER A 33 -15.53 -7.89 8.86
CA SER A 33 -15.48 -6.41 8.75
C SER A 33 -14.37 -5.93 7.80
N SER A 34 -13.20 -6.58 7.83
CA SER A 34 -12.07 -6.28 6.96
C SER A 34 -12.34 -6.54 5.48
N GLU A 35 -13.02 -7.64 5.13
CA GLU A 35 -13.39 -7.92 3.74
C GLU A 35 -14.38 -6.87 3.19
N ARG A 36 -15.34 -6.46 4.02
CA ARG A 36 -16.30 -5.41 3.65
C ARG A 36 -15.58 -4.09 3.40
N MET A 37 -14.64 -3.74 4.28
CA MET A 37 -13.82 -2.54 4.14
C MET A 37 -12.94 -2.59 2.89
N TRP A 38 -12.33 -3.74 2.58
CA TRP A 38 -11.55 -3.93 1.36
C TRP A 38 -12.40 -3.72 0.10
N ARG A 39 -13.58 -4.35 0.05
CA ARG A 39 -14.51 -4.19 -1.09
C ARG A 39 -14.98 -2.75 -1.24
N GLN A 40 -15.28 -2.05 -0.14
CA GLN A 40 -15.64 -0.64 -0.16
C GLN A 40 -14.49 0.22 -0.69
N LEU A 41 -13.28 0.04 -0.15
CA LEU A 41 -12.08 0.75 -0.58
C LEU A 41 -11.84 0.59 -2.09
N LEU A 42 -11.94 -0.64 -2.59
CA LEU A 42 -11.75 -0.94 -4.00
C LEU A 42 -12.82 -0.26 -4.88
N ALA A 43 -14.10 -0.35 -4.49
CA ALA A 43 -15.19 0.26 -5.24
C ALA A 43 -15.07 1.79 -5.27
N GLU A 44 -14.71 2.42 -4.15
CA GLU A 44 -14.54 3.86 -4.07
C GLU A 44 -13.28 4.35 -4.80
N ALA A 45 -12.18 3.60 -4.73
CA ALA A 45 -10.98 3.89 -5.51
C ALA A 45 -11.29 3.88 -7.02
N GLN A 46 -12.03 2.86 -7.47
CA GLN A 46 -12.49 2.79 -8.86
C GLN A 46 -13.40 3.96 -9.23
N ALA A 47 -14.34 4.36 -8.35
CA ALA A 47 -15.22 5.50 -8.58
C ALA A 47 -14.47 6.84 -8.66
N LEU A 48 -13.35 6.97 -7.94
CA LEU A 48 -12.44 8.12 -8.02
C LEU A 48 -11.47 8.05 -9.20
N GLY A 49 -11.51 6.98 -10.01
CA GLY A 49 -10.59 6.76 -11.12
C GLY A 49 -9.15 6.53 -10.68
N LEU A 50 -8.94 6.09 -9.43
CA LEU A 50 -7.62 5.73 -8.92
C LEU A 50 -7.20 4.35 -9.47
N PRO A 51 -5.89 4.09 -9.59
CA PRO A 51 -5.37 2.76 -9.91
C PRO A 51 -5.90 1.69 -8.95
N THR A 52 -6.36 0.56 -9.52
CA THR A 52 -6.92 -0.55 -8.72
C THR A 52 -6.32 -1.92 -9.03
N LYS A 53 -5.44 -2.07 -10.04
CA LYS A 53 -4.86 -3.38 -10.39
C LYS A 53 -4.21 -4.10 -9.23
N PHE A 54 -3.27 -3.44 -8.56
CA PHE A 54 -2.57 -4.05 -7.44
C PHE A 54 -3.51 -4.32 -6.26
N LEU A 55 -4.52 -3.46 -6.03
CA LEU A 55 -5.56 -3.69 -5.02
C LEU A 55 -6.44 -4.91 -5.35
N LYS A 56 -6.73 -5.14 -6.64
CA LYS A 56 -7.50 -6.32 -7.09
C LYS A 56 -6.71 -7.62 -6.98
N ALA A 57 -5.38 -7.55 -7.00
CA ALA A 57 -4.53 -8.72 -6.89
C ALA A 57 -4.51 -9.30 -5.47
N ILE A 58 -4.70 -8.46 -4.45
CA ILE A 58 -4.70 -8.86 -3.03
C ILE A 58 -6.07 -9.47 -2.67
N PRO A 59 -6.11 -10.70 -2.11
CA PRO A 59 -7.34 -11.28 -1.59
C PRO A 59 -7.96 -10.39 -0.50
N PRO A 60 -9.29 -10.16 -0.48
CA PRO A 60 -9.93 -9.28 0.50
C PRO A 60 -9.73 -9.68 1.97
N SER A 61 -9.37 -10.93 2.22
CA SER A 61 -9.09 -11.49 3.54
C SER A 61 -7.61 -11.39 3.95
N PHE A 62 -6.72 -10.96 3.05
CA PHE A 62 -5.28 -10.88 3.32
C PHE A 62 -4.98 -9.78 4.34
N VAL A 63 -5.58 -8.59 4.17
CA VAL A 63 -5.33 -7.45 5.05
C VAL A 63 -6.39 -7.35 6.16
N ARG A 64 -5.93 -7.30 7.40
CA ARG A 64 -6.76 -7.00 8.58
C ARG A 64 -6.71 -5.51 8.88
N PHE A 65 -7.84 -4.83 8.71
CA PHE A 65 -7.97 -3.42 9.05
C PHE A 65 -8.28 -3.20 10.52
N GLU A 66 -7.56 -2.27 11.14
CA GLU A 66 -7.76 -1.79 12.50
C GLU A 66 -7.73 -0.26 12.53
N PHE A 67 -8.30 0.34 13.57
CA PHE A 67 -8.24 1.78 13.78
C PHE A 67 -7.58 2.10 15.12
N ASP A 68 -6.55 2.95 15.08
CA ASP A 68 -5.86 3.42 16.27
C ASP A 68 -5.51 4.91 16.19
N ASP A 69 -5.03 5.49 17.27
CA ASP A 69 -4.61 6.88 17.32
C ASP A 69 -3.19 7.05 16.76
N LEU A 70 -3.07 6.96 15.44
CA LEU A 70 -1.84 7.31 14.74
C LEU A 70 -1.65 8.84 14.78
N HIS A 71 -0.64 9.28 15.54
CA HIS A 71 -0.39 10.70 15.78
C HIS A 71 0.22 11.40 14.55
N SER A 72 1.06 10.69 13.80
CA SER A 72 1.88 11.26 12.73
C SER A 72 1.52 10.77 11.31
N TYR A 73 0.74 9.70 11.20
CA TYR A 73 0.47 9.03 9.93
C TYR A 73 -1.03 8.75 9.75
N ALA A 74 -1.48 8.70 8.50
CA ALA A 74 -2.87 8.38 8.19
C ALA A 74 -3.11 6.86 8.25
N ALA A 75 -2.11 6.07 7.87
CA ALA A 75 -2.12 4.61 7.89
C ALA A 75 -0.71 4.10 8.19
N GLU A 76 -0.61 2.85 8.65
CA GLU A 76 0.64 2.09 8.85
C GLU A 76 0.36 0.62 8.56
N TYR A 77 1.21 -0.01 7.75
CA TYR A 77 1.15 -1.45 7.49
C TYR A 77 2.22 -2.21 8.28
N HIS A 78 1.80 -3.23 9.05
CA HIS A 78 2.70 -4.11 9.78
C HIS A 78 2.92 -5.41 8.98
N LEU A 79 4.15 -5.54 8.44
CA LEU A 79 4.61 -6.73 7.72
C LEU A 79 4.47 -8.00 8.57
N GLY A 80 4.06 -9.11 7.96
CA GLY A 80 3.94 -10.43 8.60
C GLY A 80 2.69 -10.62 9.48
N GLU A 81 2.13 -9.55 10.05
CA GLU A 81 0.80 -9.59 10.67
C GLU A 81 -0.33 -9.39 9.65
N HIS A 82 0.04 -8.93 8.44
CA HIS A 82 -0.88 -8.47 7.39
C HIS A 82 -1.91 -7.48 7.93
N ARG A 83 -1.45 -6.56 8.78
CA ARG A 83 -2.30 -5.67 9.58
C ARG A 83 -2.14 -4.24 9.09
N MET A 84 -3.25 -3.62 8.71
CA MET A 84 -3.34 -2.22 8.31
C MET A 84 -3.98 -1.42 9.42
N VAL A 85 -3.18 -0.61 10.12
CA VAL A 85 -3.66 0.30 11.15
C VAL A 85 -3.97 1.64 10.50
N LEU A 86 -5.20 2.11 10.66
CA LEU A 86 -5.68 3.37 10.12
C LEU A 86 -5.84 4.38 11.26
N SER A 87 -5.46 5.63 11.03
CA SER A 87 -5.74 6.70 12.00
C SER A 87 -7.24 6.79 12.24
N ARG A 88 -7.67 6.91 13.49
CA ARG A 88 -9.10 7.12 13.84
C ARG A 88 -9.72 8.30 13.09
N ARG A 89 -8.95 9.29 12.67
CA ARG A 89 -9.41 10.44 11.85
C ARG A 89 -9.94 10.03 10.48
N LEU A 90 -9.46 8.89 9.95
CA LEU A 90 -9.95 8.28 8.73
C LEU A 90 -11.26 7.52 8.93
N SER A 91 -11.67 7.25 10.17
CA SER A 91 -12.92 6.52 10.45
C SER A 91 -14.14 7.43 10.45
N PHE A 92 -15.32 6.88 10.11
CA PHE A 92 -16.57 7.64 10.10
C PHE A 92 -16.87 8.18 11.50
N ASN A 93 -16.98 9.51 11.63
CA ASN A 93 -17.13 10.23 12.90
C ASN A 93 -16.07 9.92 13.97
N GLY A 94 -14.90 9.39 13.60
CA GLY A 94 -13.87 9.01 14.58
C GLY A 94 -14.19 7.74 15.38
N ALA A 95 -15.20 6.95 14.98
CA ALA A 95 -15.69 5.80 15.74
C ALA A 95 -14.82 4.54 15.66
N GLY A 96 -13.85 4.48 14.73
CA GLY A 96 -12.91 3.36 14.63
C GLY A 96 -13.50 2.05 14.11
N ALA A 97 -14.62 2.08 13.38
CA ALA A 97 -15.29 0.88 12.86
C ALA A 97 -15.26 0.78 11.32
N THR A 98 -15.37 1.90 10.62
CA THR A 98 -15.47 1.94 9.15
C THR A 98 -14.67 3.12 8.62
N LEU A 99 -13.97 2.91 7.51
CA LEU A 99 -13.28 3.95 6.76
C LEU A 99 -14.29 4.97 6.23
N ARG A 100 -14.00 6.26 6.40
CA ARG A 100 -14.75 7.34 5.74
C ARG A 100 -14.66 7.14 4.23
N PRO A 101 -15.70 7.55 3.48
CA PRO A 101 -15.59 7.52 2.03
C PRO A 101 -14.31 8.23 1.55
N LEU A 102 -13.54 7.62 0.66
CA LEU A 102 -12.30 8.14 0.09
C LEU A 102 -12.50 9.53 -0.49
N GLY A 103 -13.65 9.79 -1.14
CA GLY A 103 -14.01 11.12 -1.64
C GLY A 103 -14.17 12.18 -0.54
N ARG A 104 -14.14 11.82 0.75
CA ARG A 104 -14.13 12.75 1.89
C ARG A 104 -12.76 12.87 2.55
N LEU A 105 -11.77 12.09 2.13
CA LEU A 105 -10.39 12.22 2.59
C LEU A 105 -9.66 13.29 1.79
N THR A 106 -8.59 13.82 2.37
CA THR A 106 -7.68 14.73 1.68
C THR A 106 -6.77 13.96 0.73
N PRO A 107 -6.23 14.59 -0.34
CA PRO A 107 -5.29 13.93 -1.24
C PRO A 107 -4.08 13.31 -0.54
N ILE A 108 -3.57 13.97 0.52
CA ILE A 108 -2.44 13.45 1.30
C ILE A 108 -2.82 12.21 2.12
N GLU A 109 -4.01 12.17 2.73
CA GLU A 109 -4.49 10.99 3.45
C GLU A 109 -4.66 9.78 2.51
N ILE A 110 -5.20 10.00 1.30
CA ILE A 110 -5.34 8.93 0.30
C ILE A 110 -3.96 8.48 -0.21
N ALA A 111 -3.03 9.43 -0.41
CA ALA A 111 -1.66 9.12 -0.82
C ALA A 111 -0.93 8.25 0.20
N THR A 112 -1.01 8.60 1.49
CA THR A 112 -0.45 7.77 2.57
C THR A 112 -1.14 6.40 2.62
N LEU A 113 -2.46 6.33 2.46
CA LEU A 113 -3.15 5.04 2.40
C LEU A 113 -2.65 4.17 1.23
N TYR A 114 -2.43 4.76 0.05
CA TYR A 114 -1.91 4.03 -1.11
C TYR A 114 -0.44 3.62 -0.97
N HIS A 115 0.38 4.41 -0.27
CA HIS A 115 1.74 4.03 0.13
C HIS A 115 1.69 2.73 0.95
N GLU A 116 0.90 2.70 2.02
CA GLU A 116 0.78 1.52 2.89
C GLU A 116 0.13 0.31 2.18
N LEU A 117 -0.89 0.55 1.34
CA LEU A 117 -1.49 -0.53 0.54
C LEU A 117 -0.50 -1.14 -0.44
N PHE A 118 0.48 -0.37 -0.92
CA PHE A 118 1.53 -0.90 -1.78
C PHE A 118 2.50 -1.80 -1.01
N HIS A 119 2.82 -1.48 0.26
CA HIS A 119 3.52 -2.41 1.13
C HIS A 119 2.75 -3.72 1.31
N ALA A 120 1.44 -3.65 1.54
CA ALA A 120 0.58 -4.83 1.64
C ALA A 120 0.57 -5.66 0.34
N TYR A 121 0.66 -4.99 -0.82
CA TYR A 121 0.76 -5.68 -2.10
C TYR A 121 2.06 -6.47 -2.25
N LEU A 122 3.20 -5.85 -1.95
CA LEU A 122 4.48 -6.55 -2.02
C LEU A 122 4.56 -7.69 -1.00
N ASP A 123 4.01 -7.51 0.21
CA ASP A 123 3.90 -8.59 1.20
C ASP A 123 3.04 -9.75 0.68
N TYR A 124 1.91 -9.45 0.05
CA TYR A 124 1.08 -10.47 -0.60
C TYR A 124 1.83 -11.22 -1.70
N LEU A 125 2.56 -10.52 -2.58
CA LEU A 125 3.31 -11.18 -3.65
C LEU A 125 4.37 -12.15 -3.08
N VAL A 126 5.09 -11.72 -2.03
CA VAL A 126 6.07 -12.56 -1.34
C VAL A 126 5.38 -13.78 -0.72
N THR A 127 4.31 -13.57 0.06
CA THR A 127 3.55 -14.63 0.71
C THR A 127 2.99 -15.65 -0.31
N ALA A 128 2.48 -15.17 -1.43
CA ALA A 128 1.94 -16.01 -2.49
C ALA A 128 3.03 -16.84 -3.18
N ALA A 129 4.20 -16.26 -3.44
CA ALA A 129 5.34 -16.97 -4.02
C ALA A 129 5.87 -18.06 -3.07
N GLU A 130 5.94 -17.78 -1.77
CA GLU A 130 6.35 -18.74 -0.73
C GLU A 130 5.34 -19.88 -0.57
N ALA A 131 4.04 -19.58 -0.67
CA ALA A 131 2.98 -20.58 -0.61
C ALA A 131 2.93 -21.48 -1.86
N SER A 132 3.50 -21.04 -2.99
CA SER A 132 3.51 -21.80 -4.25
C SER A 132 4.88 -21.74 -4.97
N PRO A 133 5.95 -22.33 -4.40
CA PRO A 133 7.32 -22.17 -4.92
C PRO A 133 7.55 -22.75 -6.33
N GLN A 134 6.68 -23.64 -6.79
CA GLN A 134 6.77 -24.25 -8.12
C GLN A 134 6.20 -23.37 -9.23
N VAL A 135 5.48 -22.30 -8.87
CA VAL A 135 4.89 -21.34 -9.81
C VAL A 135 5.90 -20.21 -10.03
N SER A 136 6.05 -19.78 -11.29
CA SER A 136 6.88 -18.60 -11.59
C SER A 136 6.40 -17.42 -10.75
N PRO A 137 7.31 -16.68 -10.09
CA PRO A 137 6.92 -15.51 -9.31
C PRO A 137 6.24 -14.47 -10.20
N ASP A 138 5.39 -13.64 -9.58
CA ASP A 138 4.80 -12.48 -10.23
C ASP A 138 5.90 -11.63 -10.89
N PRO A 139 5.71 -11.15 -12.14
CA PRO A 139 6.73 -10.38 -12.85
C PRO A 139 7.23 -9.16 -12.08
N LEU A 140 6.37 -8.49 -11.32
CA LEU A 140 6.76 -7.36 -10.48
C LEU A 140 7.64 -7.81 -9.32
N LEU A 141 7.31 -8.94 -8.67
CA LEU A 141 8.13 -9.50 -7.59
C LEU A 141 9.49 -9.95 -8.10
N ALA A 142 9.54 -10.65 -9.24
CA ALA A 142 10.79 -11.07 -9.86
C ALA A 142 11.69 -9.86 -10.17
N PHE A 143 11.09 -8.80 -10.74
CA PHE A 143 11.79 -7.56 -11.00
C PHE A 143 12.26 -6.87 -9.71
N ALA A 144 11.42 -6.81 -8.68
CA ALA A 144 11.76 -6.25 -7.37
C ALA A 144 12.96 -6.97 -6.74
N ARG A 145 12.98 -8.30 -6.75
CA ARG A 145 14.11 -9.09 -6.22
C ARG A 145 15.40 -8.87 -7.01
N ALA A 146 15.32 -8.70 -8.32
CA ALA A 146 16.48 -8.33 -9.14
C ALA A 146 17.02 -6.93 -8.77
N GLN A 147 16.13 -5.95 -8.60
CA GLN A 147 16.53 -4.59 -8.19
C GLN A 147 17.08 -4.57 -6.76
N GLN A 148 16.50 -5.35 -5.83
CA GLN A 148 16.96 -5.46 -4.45
C GLN A 148 18.44 -5.84 -4.40
N GLY A 149 18.83 -6.94 -5.06
CA GLY A 149 20.21 -7.43 -5.02
C GLY A 149 21.21 -6.53 -5.76
N CYS A 150 20.74 -5.75 -6.74
CA CYS A 150 21.62 -5.00 -7.64
C CYS A 150 21.70 -3.49 -7.34
N ARG A 151 20.57 -2.79 -7.16
CA ARG A 151 20.52 -1.34 -6.89
C ARG A 151 20.43 -1.01 -5.41
N TYR A 152 19.74 -1.84 -4.63
CA TYR A 152 19.49 -1.55 -3.22
C TYR A 152 20.42 -2.32 -2.27
N GLY A 153 21.20 -3.28 -2.78
CA GLY A 153 22.24 -3.95 -2.01
C GLY A 153 23.43 -3.04 -1.69
N ALA A 154 23.68 -2.03 -2.54
CA ALA A 154 24.65 -0.98 -2.30
C ALA A 154 24.10 0.38 -2.75
N VAL A 155 23.92 1.30 -1.80
CA VAL A 155 23.30 2.60 -2.02
C VAL A 155 24.21 3.74 -1.59
N LEU A 156 23.99 4.92 -2.15
CA LEU A 156 24.46 6.18 -1.60
C LEU A 156 23.36 6.75 -0.70
N ILE A 157 23.71 7.19 0.49
CA ILE A 157 22.81 7.87 1.44
C ILE A 157 23.24 9.31 1.67
N THR A 158 22.30 10.13 2.13
CA THR A 158 22.64 11.47 2.64
C THR A 158 23.22 11.32 4.06
N PRO A 159 24.43 11.83 4.33
CA PRO A 159 25.04 11.73 5.66
C PRO A 159 24.19 12.43 6.73
N VAL A 160 24.20 11.89 7.95
CA VAL A 160 23.47 12.48 9.10
C VAL A 160 24.01 13.86 9.45
N VAL A 161 25.33 14.04 9.36
CA VAL A 161 25.97 15.35 9.48
C VAL A 161 26.02 15.98 8.09
N GLN A 162 25.04 16.83 7.78
CA GLN A 162 24.85 17.41 6.45
C GLN A 162 25.97 18.39 6.09
N ARG A 163 26.95 17.91 5.32
CA ARG A 163 27.76 18.76 4.46
C ARG A 163 27.16 18.74 3.07
N ARG A 164 27.00 19.93 2.48
CA ARG A 164 26.25 20.11 1.23
C ARG A 164 26.89 19.30 0.10
N GLY A 165 26.14 18.35 -0.45
CA GLY A 165 26.56 17.53 -1.58
C GLY A 165 27.41 16.30 -1.22
N GLU A 166 27.69 16.06 0.07
CA GLU A 166 28.34 14.81 0.48
C GLU A 166 27.33 13.65 0.44
N THR A 167 27.82 12.48 0.02
CA THR A 167 27.08 11.21 0.03
C THR A 167 27.96 10.15 0.68
N GLU A 168 27.34 9.17 1.31
CA GLU A 168 28.02 8.04 1.96
C GLU A 168 27.59 6.75 1.29
N GLU A 169 28.53 5.90 0.91
CA GLU A 169 28.24 4.57 0.37
C GLU A 169 27.92 3.59 1.49
N ARG A 170 26.85 2.81 1.29
CA ARG A 170 26.37 1.80 2.24
C ARG A 170 26.06 0.51 1.52
N PHE A 171 26.55 -0.59 2.11
CA PHE A 171 26.14 -1.94 1.75
C PHE A 171 25.05 -2.35 2.71
N LEU A 172 23.87 -2.67 2.17
CA LEU A 172 22.68 -2.98 2.95
C LEU A 172 22.56 -4.50 3.14
N SER A 173 22.03 -4.91 4.29
CA SER A 173 21.63 -6.30 4.48
C SER A 173 20.48 -6.68 3.53
N GLU A 174 20.14 -7.97 3.47
CA GLU A 174 18.97 -8.42 2.69
C GLU A 174 17.68 -7.72 3.15
N ARG A 175 17.50 -7.53 4.47
CA ARG A 175 16.32 -6.86 5.02
C ARG A 175 16.34 -5.37 4.71
N GLU A 176 17.46 -4.69 4.95
CA GLU A 176 17.59 -3.25 4.69
C GLU A 176 17.46 -2.90 3.21
N SER A 177 18.03 -3.73 2.32
CA SER A 177 17.89 -3.56 0.86
C SER A 177 16.45 -3.76 0.39
N TRP A 178 15.73 -4.74 0.96
CA TRP A 178 14.31 -4.93 0.67
C TRP A 178 13.48 -3.75 1.16
N GLU A 179 13.76 -3.26 2.36
CA GLU A 179 13.08 -2.11 2.95
C GLU A 179 13.34 -0.84 2.12
N ALA A 180 14.59 -0.56 1.75
CA ALA A 180 14.96 0.57 0.92
C ALA A 180 14.23 0.56 -0.44
N LEU A 181 14.13 -0.60 -1.09
CA LEU A 181 13.37 -0.76 -2.33
C LEU A 181 11.88 -0.51 -2.09
N ASN A 182 11.31 -1.19 -1.09
CA ASN A 182 9.88 -1.17 -0.81
C ASN A 182 9.40 0.25 -0.45
N GLU A 183 10.15 0.98 0.39
CA GLU A 183 9.89 2.38 0.72
C GLU A 183 10.04 3.30 -0.49
N THR A 184 11.09 3.12 -1.30
CA THR A 184 11.28 3.95 -2.51
C THR A 184 10.11 3.80 -3.48
N TRP A 185 9.64 2.57 -3.69
CA TRP A 185 8.52 2.28 -4.58
C TRP A 185 7.18 2.78 -3.99
N ALA A 186 6.96 2.60 -2.68
CA ALA A 186 5.76 3.08 -2.01
C ALA A 186 5.67 4.62 -2.01
N VAL A 187 6.78 5.33 -1.77
CA VAL A 187 6.87 6.80 -1.89
C VAL A 187 6.45 7.24 -3.29
N PHE A 188 6.95 6.57 -4.33
CA PHE A 188 6.56 6.86 -5.70
C PHE A 188 5.06 6.63 -5.93
N VAL A 189 4.52 5.50 -5.49
CA VAL A 189 3.08 5.19 -5.62
C VAL A 189 2.23 6.24 -4.90
N GLY A 190 2.54 6.58 -3.65
CA GLY A 190 1.84 7.63 -2.90
C GLY A 190 1.89 8.97 -3.62
N TRP A 191 3.05 9.36 -4.15
CA TRP A 191 3.24 10.60 -4.91
C TRP A 191 2.38 10.64 -6.19
N VAL A 192 2.30 9.52 -6.91
CA VAL A 192 1.49 9.40 -8.13
C VAL A 192 0.01 9.66 -7.81
N ILE A 193 -0.49 9.04 -6.74
CA ILE A 193 -1.88 9.16 -6.30
C ILE A 193 -2.18 10.58 -5.84
N TRP A 194 -1.30 11.17 -5.03
CA TRP A 194 -1.42 12.56 -4.58
C TRP A 194 -1.53 13.51 -5.79
N ASN A 195 -0.62 13.42 -6.75
CA ASN A 195 -0.63 14.31 -7.92
C ASN A 195 -1.85 14.11 -8.81
N GLN A 196 -2.28 12.86 -9.01
CA GLN A 196 -3.49 12.59 -9.78
C GLN A 196 -4.71 13.28 -9.15
N LEU A 197 -4.85 13.21 -7.82
CA LEU A 197 -5.96 13.83 -7.10
C LEU A 197 -5.90 15.36 -7.11
N GLU A 198 -4.71 15.94 -6.95
CA GLU A 198 -4.50 17.39 -7.03
C GLU A 198 -4.84 17.96 -8.41
N LEU A 199 -4.48 17.23 -9.48
CA LEU A 199 -4.71 17.69 -10.86
C LEU A 199 -6.11 17.40 -11.38
N SER A 200 -6.68 16.27 -11.00
CA SER A 200 -8.04 15.91 -11.43
C SER A 200 -9.08 16.70 -10.65
N GLY A 201 -8.78 17.17 -9.43
CA GLY A 201 -9.83 17.64 -8.52
C GLY A 201 -10.91 16.55 -8.31
N ARG A 202 -12.05 16.90 -7.71
CA ARG A 202 -13.12 15.92 -7.41
C ARG A 202 -13.98 15.52 -8.63
N GLY A 203 -13.50 15.67 -9.86
CA GLY A 203 -14.27 15.33 -11.07
C GLY A 203 -13.68 15.80 -12.42
N GLY A 204 -12.41 16.16 -12.48
CA GLY A 204 -11.74 16.62 -13.69
C GLY A 204 -11.19 15.49 -14.55
N GLN A 205 -10.63 15.88 -15.70
CA GLN A 205 -10.09 14.95 -16.69
C GLN A 205 -8.92 14.13 -16.14
N SER A 206 -8.93 12.83 -16.42
CA SER A 206 -7.90 11.89 -15.99
C SER A 206 -6.54 12.19 -16.63
N ILE A 207 -5.46 12.04 -15.86
CA ILE A 207 -4.07 12.12 -16.35
C ILE A 207 -3.75 11.05 -17.43
N GLN A 208 -4.58 10.00 -17.51
CA GLN A 208 -4.45 8.93 -18.49
C GLN A 208 -4.73 9.42 -19.92
N GLN A 209 -5.48 10.51 -20.07
CA GLN A 209 -5.80 11.11 -21.36
C GLN A 209 -4.79 12.21 -21.70
N SER A 210 -4.37 12.27 -22.96
CA SER A 210 -3.48 13.32 -23.45
C SER A 210 -4.12 14.70 -23.29
N GLY A 211 -3.36 15.67 -22.79
CA GLY A 211 -3.81 17.05 -22.63
C GLY A 211 -3.09 17.77 -21.49
N LYS A 212 -3.60 18.95 -21.12
CA LYS A 212 -2.97 19.84 -20.14
C LYS A 212 -2.71 19.18 -18.78
N HIS A 213 -3.63 18.34 -18.29
CA HIS A 213 -3.43 17.63 -17.02
C HIS A 213 -2.29 16.63 -17.08
N GLN A 214 -2.14 15.92 -18.20
CA GLN A 214 -1.02 15.02 -18.41
C GLN A 214 0.31 15.78 -18.54
N ASP A 215 0.32 16.91 -19.25
CA ASP A 215 1.50 17.76 -19.40
C ASP A 215 1.98 18.30 -18.04
N GLU A 216 1.03 18.79 -17.24
CA GLU A 216 1.29 19.27 -15.88
C GLU A 216 1.78 18.14 -14.97
N TRP A 217 1.16 16.95 -15.04
CA TRP A 217 1.59 15.79 -14.26
C TRP A 217 3.04 15.39 -14.58
N VAL A 218 3.41 15.33 -15.87
CA VAL A 218 4.78 15.04 -16.30
C VAL A 218 5.75 16.14 -15.87
N SER A 219 5.31 17.40 -15.88
CA SER A 219 6.11 18.53 -15.36
C SER A 219 6.39 18.39 -13.86
N ARG A 220 5.36 18.08 -13.07
CA ARG A 220 5.50 17.84 -11.62
C ARG A 220 6.38 16.64 -11.32
N LEU A 221 6.30 15.58 -12.12
CA LEU A 221 7.17 14.41 -11.97
C LEU A 221 8.64 14.80 -12.12
N ARG A 222 8.96 15.63 -13.13
CA ARG A 222 10.33 16.11 -13.35
C ARG A 222 10.84 16.96 -12.19
N ILE A 223 9.97 17.78 -11.61
CA ILE A 223 10.32 18.60 -10.44
C ILE A 223 10.56 17.70 -9.22
N ALA A 224 9.66 16.76 -8.96
CA ALA A 224 9.75 15.82 -7.83
C ALA A 224 11.00 14.93 -7.88
N ASP A 225 11.37 14.44 -9.07
CA ASP A 225 12.60 13.68 -9.30
C ASP A 225 13.84 14.54 -9.00
N ARG A 226 13.90 15.76 -9.55
CA ARG A 226 15.03 16.68 -9.37
C ARG A 226 15.19 17.15 -7.91
N GLU A 227 14.08 17.37 -7.21
CA GLU A 227 14.07 17.89 -5.84
C GLU A 227 14.17 16.79 -4.78
N GLY A 228 14.28 15.52 -5.19
CA GLY A 228 14.43 14.40 -4.28
C GLY A 228 13.15 14.07 -3.49
N THR A 229 11.98 14.49 -3.97
CA THR A 229 10.69 14.16 -3.35
C THR A 229 10.39 12.66 -3.42
N LEU A 230 10.97 11.96 -4.40
CA LEU A 230 10.78 10.53 -4.66
C LEU A 230 11.84 9.64 -4.00
N LEU A 231 12.64 10.19 -3.07
CA LEU A 231 13.68 9.44 -2.38
C LEU A 231 13.07 8.56 -1.29
N GLY A 232 13.38 7.26 -1.34
CA GLY A 232 13.10 6.36 -0.25
C GLY A 232 14.12 6.45 0.88
N TYR A 233 13.95 5.56 1.84
CA TYR A 233 14.81 5.41 3.00
C TYR A 233 14.74 3.95 3.47
N TYR A 234 15.59 3.60 4.43
CA TYR A 234 15.46 2.36 5.21
C TYR A 234 15.69 2.65 6.69
N GLU A 235 15.17 1.80 7.56
CA GLU A 235 15.50 1.77 8.98
C GLU A 235 16.69 0.84 9.24
N PRO A 236 17.80 1.35 9.80
CA PRO A 236 18.96 0.50 10.07
C PRO A 236 18.63 -0.67 10.99
N GLU A 237 19.16 -1.85 10.70
CA GLU A 237 19.02 -3.01 11.59
C GLU A 237 19.80 -2.83 12.89
N ASP A 238 21.01 -2.26 12.79
CA ASP A 238 21.86 -1.97 13.93
C ASP A 238 21.15 -1.01 14.91
N PRO A 239 20.83 -1.44 16.14
CA PRO A 239 20.28 -0.56 17.16
C PRO A 239 21.18 0.63 17.47
N GLY A 240 22.51 0.47 17.39
CA GLY A 240 23.47 1.55 17.61
C GLY A 240 23.31 2.66 16.57
N GLU A 241 23.15 2.29 15.31
CA GLU A 241 22.85 3.23 14.24
C GLU A 241 21.48 3.91 14.40
N ARG A 242 20.43 3.17 14.82
CA ARG A 242 19.08 3.73 15.03
C ARG A 242 19.01 4.80 16.11
N VAL A 243 19.92 4.77 17.09
CA VAL A 243 20.06 5.84 18.09
C VAL A 243 20.49 7.16 17.43
N VAL A 244 21.34 7.07 16.39
CA VAL A 244 21.86 8.24 15.67
C VAL A 244 20.86 8.71 14.61
N ALA A 245 20.29 7.78 13.85
CA ALA A 245 19.31 8.07 12.81
C ALA A 245 18.31 6.93 12.69
N ARG A 246 17.03 7.22 13.01
CA ARG A 246 15.94 6.23 12.89
C ARG A 246 15.72 5.78 11.44
N LYS A 247 15.95 6.68 10.49
CA LYS A 247 15.81 6.45 9.04
C LYS A 247 17.05 6.97 8.33
N ARG A 248 17.53 6.22 7.33
CA ARG A 248 18.61 6.63 6.42
C ARG A 248 18.02 6.89 5.05
N TYR A 249 18.02 8.15 4.64
CA TYR A 249 17.48 8.57 3.34
C TYR A 249 18.49 8.31 2.23
N LEU A 250 18.00 7.72 1.14
CA LEU A 250 18.78 7.52 -0.06
C LEU A 250 19.21 8.88 -0.64
N ALA A 251 20.41 8.93 -1.21
CA ALA A 251 20.88 10.09 -1.94
C ALA A 251 20.23 10.17 -3.33
N PRO A 252 20.23 11.34 -3.99
CA PRO A 252 19.72 11.49 -5.37
C PRO A 252 20.30 10.50 -6.37
N ALA A 253 21.53 10.03 -6.16
CA ALA A 253 22.17 9.03 -7.00
C ALA A 253 21.59 7.61 -6.86
N SER A 254 20.91 7.31 -5.75
CA SER A 254 20.24 6.04 -5.47
C SER A 254 18.71 6.17 -5.53
N ARG A 255 18.21 7.17 -6.27
CA ARG A 255 16.78 7.33 -6.53
C ARG A 255 16.24 6.20 -7.44
N LEU A 256 14.91 6.13 -7.49
CA LEU A 256 14.14 5.28 -8.41
C LEU A 256 14.63 5.44 -9.86
N SER A 257 14.96 4.33 -10.53
CA SER A 257 15.37 4.35 -11.94
C SER A 257 14.19 4.49 -12.91
N GLU A 258 14.49 4.85 -14.17
CA GLU A 258 13.50 4.85 -15.26
C GLU A 258 12.77 3.50 -15.40
N ARG A 259 13.52 2.40 -15.34
CA ARG A 259 12.98 1.04 -15.51
C ARG A 259 12.05 0.68 -14.36
N GLU A 260 12.42 1.02 -13.13
CA GLU A 260 11.55 0.82 -11.96
C GLU A 260 10.26 1.62 -12.07
N ALA A 261 10.35 2.92 -12.37
CA ALA A 261 9.18 3.76 -12.56
C ALA A 261 8.26 3.23 -13.66
N ALA A 262 8.82 2.81 -14.80
CA ALA A 262 8.07 2.24 -15.92
C ALA A 262 7.34 0.95 -15.52
N VAL A 263 8.00 0.04 -14.81
CA VAL A 263 7.41 -1.20 -14.33
C VAL A 263 6.32 -0.94 -13.30
N LEU A 264 6.52 -0.03 -12.34
CA LEU A 264 5.49 0.36 -11.36
C LEU A 264 4.25 0.94 -12.04
N MET A 265 4.46 1.91 -12.94
CA MET A 265 3.37 2.57 -13.65
C MET A 265 2.57 1.58 -14.52
N LYS A 266 3.26 0.62 -15.16
CA LYS A 266 2.63 -0.38 -16.03
C LYS A 266 1.97 -1.51 -15.24
N GLU A 267 2.72 -2.12 -14.32
CA GLU A 267 2.33 -3.37 -13.68
C GLU A 267 1.47 -3.15 -12.45
N ALA A 268 1.70 -2.10 -11.66
CA ALA A 268 0.90 -1.80 -10.47
C ALA A 268 -0.20 -0.76 -10.74
N LEU A 269 0.09 0.29 -11.53
CA LEU A 269 -0.78 1.47 -11.63
C LEU A 269 -1.64 1.56 -12.91
N GLU A 270 -1.47 0.64 -13.87
CA GLU A 270 -2.24 0.58 -15.13
C GLU A 270 -2.17 1.85 -15.99
N PHE A 271 -1.00 2.47 -16.08
CA PHE A 271 -0.84 3.65 -16.92
C PHE A 271 -0.93 3.31 -18.41
N SER A 272 -1.56 4.20 -19.18
CA SER A 272 -1.64 4.09 -20.63
C SER A 272 -0.24 4.13 -21.26
N SER A 273 -0.06 3.44 -22.38
CA SER A 273 1.24 3.42 -23.09
C SER A 273 1.76 4.81 -23.43
N GLY A 274 0.86 5.73 -23.81
CA GLY A 274 1.20 7.13 -24.08
C GLY A 274 1.75 7.86 -22.85
N LEU A 275 1.11 7.69 -21.68
CA LEU A 275 1.61 8.27 -20.43
C LEU A 275 2.92 7.63 -20.00
N LEU A 276 3.03 6.30 -20.09
CA LEU A 276 4.25 5.56 -19.77
C LEU A 276 5.46 6.10 -20.55
N THR A 277 5.37 6.21 -21.88
CA THR A 277 6.47 6.72 -22.71
C THR A 277 6.90 8.13 -22.29
N ARG A 278 5.96 9.01 -21.96
CA ARG A 278 6.26 10.38 -21.55
C ARG A 278 6.89 10.45 -20.15
N ALA A 279 6.41 9.64 -19.23
CA ALA A 279 6.88 9.59 -17.85
C ALA A 279 8.29 8.98 -17.75
N SER A 280 8.55 7.89 -18.48
CA SER A 280 9.90 7.28 -18.56
C SER A 280 10.95 8.26 -19.09
N GLY A 281 10.57 9.11 -20.04
CA GLY A 281 11.42 10.20 -20.55
C GLY A 281 11.89 11.23 -19.50
N VAL A 282 11.28 11.28 -18.31
CA VAL A 282 11.71 12.17 -17.22
C VAL A 282 12.98 11.65 -16.55
N PHE A 283 13.07 10.34 -16.32
CA PHE A 283 14.15 9.71 -15.57
C PHE A 283 15.43 9.54 -16.42
N SER A 284 15.28 9.35 -17.73
CA SER A 284 16.38 9.16 -18.69
C SER A 284 17.33 10.36 -18.83
N PHE A 285 16.87 11.59 -18.55
CA PHE A 285 17.70 12.79 -18.66
C PHE A 285 18.75 12.89 -17.54
N VAL A 286 18.48 12.27 -16.38
CA VAL A 286 19.31 12.36 -15.18
C VAL A 286 20.20 11.11 -15.03
N ASP A 287 19.75 9.95 -15.49
CA ASP A 287 20.53 8.69 -15.46
C ASP A 287 21.83 8.74 -16.29
N ARG A 288 21.95 9.69 -17.23
CA ARG A 288 23.19 9.92 -18.02
C ARG A 288 24.33 10.55 -17.22
N GLU A 289 24.06 11.26 -16.12
CA GLU A 289 25.11 11.90 -15.30
C GLU A 289 25.62 11.00 -14.16
N VAL A 290 24.86 9.96 -13.76
CA VAL A 290 25.14 9.12 -12.58
C VAL A 290 25.47 7.68 -12.97
N ALA A 291 26.13 7.48 -14.11
CA ALA A 291 26.37 6.17 -14.74
C ALA A 291 27.36 5.23 -13.99
N ARG A 292 27.35 5.16 -12.65
CA ARG A 292 28.32 4.35 -11.89
C ARG A 292 27.77 3.28 -10.94
N TYR A 293 26.47 3.20 -10.67
CA TYR A 293 25.95 2.18 -9.76
C TYR A 293 24.83 1.35 -10.38
N GLY A 294 25.15 0.07 -10.65
CA GLY A 294 24.20 -1.03 -10.86
C GLY A 294 23.27 -0.89 -12.06
N GLN A 295 23.77 -1.17 -13.27
CA GLN A 295 22.89 -1.60 -14.35
C GLN A 295 22.48 -3.05 -14.07
N CYS A 296 21.22 -3.25 -13.72
CA CYS A 296 20.65 -4.59 -13.60
C CYS A 296 20.07 -4.94 -14.97
N GLU A 297 20.71 -5.87 -15.67
CA GLU A 297 20.19 -6.44 -16.94
C GLU A 297 18.93 -7.27 -16.67
#